data_AF-A0AAW6PGP1-F1
#
_entry.id   AF-A0AAW6PGP1-F1
#
_cell.length_a   1.000
_cell.length_b   1.000
_cell.length_c   1.000
_cell.angle_alpha   90.00
_cell.angle_beta   90.00
_cell.angle_gamma   90.00
#
_symmetry.space_group_name_H-M   'P 1'
#
loop_
_entity.id
_entity.type
_entity.pdbx_description
1 polymer ?
#
loop_
_entity_poly.entity_id
_entity_poly.type
_entity_poly.pdbx_seq_one_letter_code
_entity_poly.pdbx_strand_id
1 'polypeptide(L)'
;MPAVAQPDSDIYRACRYLASQARLRMGLTATPIYNYGSEFYHVVNPLIPDCLSGYDEFLREWCIGSPGEKPMLRDAEQFGTYLRREGIMLRRTRAEVGRELPALAKIPHEIESDSAAPARITGDAVALAKTILAANEAYRGEKMRAAGEFDQLVRQATGVAKAPYVAEFVRLLVESGQQVMLFGWHREVYGIWQEKLADFNPVMYTGSESPKEKQAAKDAFIAGESRVMLISLRAGAGMDGLQHVCSTVVFGELDWLPGVHEQCIGRVHRDGQALPVQAFFLISDEGSDPIVSDVLGVKREQIEGVRNPGEHLIERRDIGENQLRQLAQRFLKDHGQALPSPAVMPLRRQQEFELT
;
A
#
# COMPACT_ATOMS: atom_id res chain seq x y z
N MET A 1 10.94 4.22 -8.53
CA MET A 1 11.46 4.93 -7.34
C MET A 1 11.56 4.00 -6.13
N PRO A 2 10.54 3.19 -5.73
CA PRO A 2 10.68 2.23 -4.63
C PRO A 2 11.83 1.24 -4.82
N ALA A 3 12.04 0.80 -6.06
CA ALA A 3 13.11 -0.13 -6.42
C ALA A 3 14.53 0.46 -6.25
N VAL A 4 14.67 1.77 -6.11
CA VAL A 4 15.95 2.49 -5.96
C VAL A 4 16.16 2.97 -4.52
N ALA A 5 15.19 2.73 -3.63
CA ALA A 5 15.27 3.14 -2.23
C ALA A 5 16.13 2.20 -1.36
N GLN A 6 16.42 0.99 -1.86
CA GLN A 6 17.17 -0.03 -1.12
C GLN A 6 18.63 -0.05 -1.56
N PRO A 7 19.58 0.40 -0.73
CA PRO A 7 20.99 0.56 -1.12
C PRO A 7 21.69 -0.76 -1.48
N ASP A 8 21.23 -1.88 -0.91
CA ASP A 8 21.84 -3.19 -1.14
C ASP A 8 21.26 -3.92 -2.37
N SER A 9 20.24 -3.36 -3.02
CA SER A 9 19.60 -4.00 -4.17
C SER A 9 20.44 -3.89 -5.44
N ASP A 10 20.36 -4.91 -6.30
CA ASP A 10 20.99 -4.88 -7.63
C ASP A 10 20.45 -3.73 -8.50
N ILE A 11 19.17 -3.38 -8.31
CA ILE A 11 18.54 -2.24 -8.99
C ILE A 11 19.20 -0.92 -8.59
N TYR A 12 19.45 -0.72 -7.30
CA TYR A 12 20.16 0.47 -6.82
C TYR A 12 21.59 0.54 -7.34
N ARG A 13 22.32 -0.57 -7.30
CA ARG A 13 23.69 -0.66 -7.81
C ARG A 13 23.75 -0.34 -9.31
N ALA A 14 22.86 -0.92 -10.11
CA ALA A 14 22.75 -0.64 -11.53
C ALA A 14 22.37 0.82 -11.78
N CYS A 15 21.44 1.39 -11.00
CA CYS A 15 21.06 2.79 -11.09
C CYS A 15 22.24 3.73 -10.81
N ARG A 16 23.00 3.50 -9.73
CA ARG A 16 24.21 4.27 -9.40
C ARG A 16 25.25 4.20 -10.52
N TYR A 17 25.48 3.01 -11.09
CA TYR A 17 26.42 2.83 -12.19
C TYR A 17 25.98 3.64 -13.42
N LEU A 18 24.75 3.45 -13.90
CA LEU A 18 24.21 4.16 -15.06
C LEU A 18 24.18 5.68 -14.84
N ALA A 19 23.76 6.13 -13.66
CA ALA A 19 23.77 7.53 -13.28
C ALA A 19 25.18 8.12 -13.38
N SER A 20 26.22 7.41 -12.91
CA SER A 20 27.60 7.91 -12.97
C SER A 20 28.09 8.21 -14.40
N GLN A 21 27.54 7.51 -15.40
CA GLN A 21 27.87 7.69 -16.82
C GLN A 21 26.96 8.72 -17.52
N ALA A 22 25.86 9.14 -16.87
CA ALA A 22 24.88 10.03 -17.45
C ALA A 22 25.19 11.50 -17.17
N ARG A 23 25.11 12.34 -18.21
CA ARG A 23 25.26 13.81 -18.12
C ARG A 23 24.08 14.48 -17.42
N LEU A 24 22.86 14.00 -17.66
CA LEU A 24 21.62 14.50 -17.06
C LEU A 24 20.93 13.37 -16.33
N ARG A 25 20.51 13.63 -15.10
CA ARG A 25 19.84 12.67 -14.22
C ARG A 25 18.56 13.32 -13.70
N MET A 26 17.43 12.65 -13.88
CA MET A 26 16.14 13.17 -13.46
C MET A 26 15.30 12.04 -12.86
N GLY A 27 14.86 12.23 -11.62
CA GLY A 27 13.92 11.33 -10.95
C GLY A 27 12.50 11.81 -11.15
N LEU A 28 11.58 10.91 -11.49
CA LEU A 28 10.16 11.19 -11.62
C LEU A 28 9.38 10.34 -10.62
N THR A 29 8.60 11.00 -9.77
CA THR A 29 7.72 10.35 -8.79
C THR A 29 6.54 11.24 -8.43
N ALA A 30 5.36 10.65 -8.24
CA ALA A 30 4.24 11.32 -7.62
C ALA A 30 4.37 11.36 -6.08
N THR A 31 5.01 10.34 -5.50
CA THR A 31 5.17 10.13 -4.05
C THR A 31 6.64 9.89 -3.73
N PRO A 32 7.40 10.91 -3.31
CA PRO A 32 8.85 10.80 -3.20
C PRO A 32 9.32 10.04 -1.95
N ILE A 33 8.45 9.86 -0.96
CA ILE A 33 8.73 9.09 0.27
C ILE A 33 7.74 7.94 0.34
N TYR A 34 8.25 6.72 0.47
CA TYR A 34 7.43 5.52 0.60
C TYR A 34 7.30 5.07 2.05
N ASN A 35 8.39 4.96 2.82
CA ASN A 35 8.31 4.46 4.20
C ASN A 35 9.24 5.15 5.22
N TYR A 36 10.50 5.45 4.87
CA TYR A 36 11.49 5.96 5.85
C TYR A 36 12.31 7.15 5.33
N GLY A 37 12.76 8.01 6.24
CA GLY A 37 13.58 9.17 5.89
C GLY A 37 14.93 8.77 5.27
N SER A 38 15.52 7.69 5.80
CA SER A 38 16.76 7.11 5.28
C SER A 38 16.66 6.66 3.81
N GLU A 39 15.51 6.15 3.38
CA GLU A 39 15.27 5.72 2.00
C GLU A 39 15.34 6.89 1.00
N PHE A 40 14.98 8.09 1.44
CA PHE A 40 15.00 9.28 0.59
C PHE A 40 16.42 9.65 0.15
N TYR A 41 17.40 9.52 1.05
CA TYR A 41 18.80 9.78 0.73
C TYR A 41 19.27 8.92 -0.46
N HIS A 42 18.92 7.63 -0.45
CA HIS A 42 19.28 6.71 -1.51
C HIS A 42 18.57 7.02 -2.83
N VAL A 43 17.39 7.63 -2.80
CA VAL A 43 16.71 8.05 -4.04
C VAL A 43 17.38 9.28 -4.67
N VAL A 44 17.80 10.26 -3.86
CA VAL A 44 18.33 11.53 -4.37
C VAL A 44 19.81 11.46 -4.71
N ASN A 45 20.63 10.76 -3.90
CA ASN A 45 22.08 10.75 -4.06
C ASN A 45 22.58 10.24 -5.44
N PRO A 46 21.95 9.25 -6.12
CA PRO A 46 22.30 8.92 -7.50
C PRO A 46 22.04 10.07 -8.48
N LEU A 47 20.99 10.87 -8.25
CA LEU A 47 20.55 11.95 -9.13
C LEU A 47 21.44 13.19 -8.98
N ILE A 48 21.69 13.60 -7.73
CA ILE A 48 22.52 14.75 -7.40
C ILE A 48 23.46 14.30 -6.27
N PRO A 49 24.68 13.83 -6.59
CA PRO A 49 25.63 13.39 -5.59
C PRO A 49 25.90 14.47 -4.54
N ASP A 50 25.98 14.07 -3.28
CA ASP A 50 26.42 14.88 -2.14
C ASP A 50 25.55 16.11 -1.79
N CYS A 51 24.37 16.28 -2.43
CA CYS A 51 23.47 17.41 -2.15
C CYS A 51 22.77 17.36 -0.78
N LEU A 52 22.78 16.20 -0.12
CA LEU A 52 22.21 15.99 1.22
C LEU A 52 23.31 15.72 2.26
N SER A 53 24.54 16.20 2.03
CA SER A 53 25.72 15.87 2.83
C SER A 53 26.03 14.36 2.84
N GLY A 54 26.91 13.91 3.74
CA GLY A 54 27.17 12.48 3.94
C GLY A 54 26.00 11.77 4.62
N TYR A 55 25.87 10.45 4.42
CA TYR A 55 24.73 9.67 4.95
C TYR A 55 24.55 9.82 6.48
N ASP A 56 25.63 9.74 7.25
CA ASP A 56 25.55 9.86 8.71
C ASP A 56 25.17 11.27 9.17
N GLU A 57 25.55 12.29 8.41
CA GLU A 57 25.21 13.68 8.69
C GLU A 57 23.74 13.95 8.34
N PHE A 58 23.28 13.47 7.19
CA PHE A 58 21.87 13.46 6.82
C PHE A 58 20.99 12.83 7.90
N LEU A 59 21.38 11.66 8.42
CA LEU A 59 20.62 10.99 9.48
C LEU A 59 20.58 11.81 10.77
N ARG A 60 21.69 12.44 11.17
CA ARG A 60 21.72 13.28 12.38
C ARG A 60 20.88 14.54 12.23
N GLU A 61 20.96 15.18 11.07
CA GLU A 61 20.30 16.45 10.81
C GLU A 61 18.79 16.26 10.62
N TRP A 62 18.39 15.32 9.75
CA TRP A 62 17.02 15.21 9.24
C TRP A 62 16.22 14.05 9.81
N CYS A 63 16.85 13.08 10.46
CA CYS A 63 16.17 11.88 10.92
C CYS A 63 16.11 11.73 12.45
N ILE A 64 15.21 10.84 12.88
CA ILE A 64 15.06 10.31 14.23
C ILE A 64 14.84 8.79 14.15
N GLY A 65 15.31 8.04 15.13
CA GLY A 65 15.08 6.59 15.20
C GLY A 65 15.83 5.95 16.36
N SER A 66 15.28 4.84 16.88
CA SER A 66 15.92 4.06 17.94
C SER A 66 16.92 3.05 17.35
N PRO A 67 17.91 2.57 18.14
CA PRO A 67 18.79 1.49 17.69
C PRO A 67 17.98 0.27 17.21
N GLY A 68 18.18 -0.12 15.94
CA GLY A 68 17.51 -1.27 15.32
C GLY A 68 16.24 -0.95 14.52
N GLU A 69 15.76 0.30 14.60
CA GLU A 69 14.65 0.84 13.80
C GLU A 69 15.17 1.58 12.55
N LYS A 70 14.34 1.68 11.51
CA LYS A 70 14.68 2.46 10.33
C LYS A 70 14.46 3.96 10.63
N PRO A 71 15.45 4.84 10.36
CA PRO A 71 15.31 6.26 10.67
C PRO A 71 14.16 6.93 9.90
N MET A 72 13.28 7.60 10.63
CA MET A 72 12.20 8.43 10.08
C MET A 72 12.65 9.89 9.96
N LEU A 73 11.99 10.68 9.11
CA LEU A 73 12.23 12.12 9.09
C LEU A 73 11.73 12.74 10.40
N ARG A 74 12.54 13.63 10.98
CA ARG A 74 12.16 14.41 12.17
C ARG A 74 11.00 15.35 11.86
N ASP A 75 11.10 16.03 10.73
CA ASP A 75 10.10 16.96 10.23
C ASP A 75 10.05 16.86 8.70
N ALA A 76 8.98 16.23 8.19
CA ALA A 76 8.82 16.01 6.76
C ALA A 76 8.48 17.30 6.00
N GLU A 77 7.83 18.27 6.64
CA GLU A 77 7.45 19.54 6.02
C GLU A 77 8.68 20.42 5.84
N GLN A 78 9.47 20.57 6.89
CA GLN A 78 10.73 21.31 6.86
C GLN A 78 11.70 20.73 5.83
N PHE A 79 11.86 19.40 5.81
CA PHE A 79 12.71 18.72 4.83
C PHE A 79 12.20 18.94 3.41
N GLY A 80 10.89 18.82 3.18
CA GLY A 80 10.27 19.11 1.89
C GLY A 80 10.52 20.53 1.41
N THR A 81 10.48 21.51 2.32
CA THR A 81 10.74 22.92 2.03
C THR A 81 12.21 23.17 1.70
N TYR A 82 13.13 22.58 2.46
CA TYR A 82 14.57 22.62 2.15
C TYR A 82 14.85 22.13 0.73
N LEU A 83 14.35 20.94 0.37
CA LEU A 83 14.56 20.36 -0.96
C LEU A 83 14.05 21.25 -2.10
N ARG A 84 12.91 21.94 -1.91
CA ARG A 84 12.37 22.88 -2.89
C ARG A 84 13.21 24.15 -2.98
N ARG A 85 13.64 24.70 -1.84
CA ARG A 85 14.44 25.92 -1.76
C ARG A 85 15.81 25.74 -2.41
N GLU A 86 16.47 24.60 -2.16
CA GLU A 86 17.79 24.28 -2.75
C GLU A 86 17.70 23.81 -4.21
N GLY A 87 16.50 23.77 -4.81
CA GLY A 87 16.31 23.33 -6.20
C GLY A 87 16.54 21.83 -6.43
N ILE A 88 16.62 21.03 -5.36
CA ILE A 88 16.79 19.56 -5.42
C ILE A 88 15.50 18.88 -5.88
N MET A 89 14.34 19.42 -5.49
CA MET A 89 13.03 18.87 -5.82
C MET A 89 12.08 19.95 -6.33
N LEU A 90 11.44 19.69 -7.46
CA LEU A 90 10.27 20.45 -7.91
C LEU A 90 9.01 19.65 -7.58
N ARG A 91 8.13 20.21 -6.74
CA ARG A 91 6.81 19.67 -6.45
C ARG A 91 5.82 20.81 -6.44
N ARG A 92 4.70 20.64 -7.16
CA ARG A 92 3.57 21.57 -7.15
C ARG A 92 2.29 20.83 -6.86
N THR A 93 1.41 21.41 -6.07
CA THR A 93 0.03 20.93 -5.91
C THR A 93 -0.82 21.41 -7.08
N ARG A 94 -2.00 20.79 -7.29
CA ARG A 94 -2.94 21.23 -8.32
C ARG A 94 -3.48 22.64 -8.03
N ALA A 95 -3.75 22.93 -6.76
CA ALA A 95 -4.15 24.26 -6.29
C ALA A 95 -3.11 25.33 -6.64
N GLU A 96 -1.82 25.07 -6.41
CA GLU A 96 -0.72 26.00 -6.73
C GLU A 96 -0.60 26.33 -8.23
N VAL A 97 -1.11 25.46 -9.11
CA VAL A 97 -1.11 25.67 -10.57
C VAL A 97 -2.49 26.05 -11.11
N GLY A 98 -3.45 26.40 -10.25
CA GLY A 98 -4.80 26.81 -10.65
C GLY A 98 -5.58 25.71 -11.37
N ARG A 99 -5.33 24.44 -11.02
CA ARG A 99 -6.06 23.29 -11.56
C ARG A 99 -6.99 22.72 -10.50
N GLU A 100 -8.26 22.66 -10.83
CA GLU A 100 -9.27 22.00 -10.02
C GLU A 100 -9.67 20.67 -10.64
N LEU A 101 -9.86 19.66 -9.78
CA LEU A 101 -10.45 18.40 -10.18
C LEU A 101 -11.86 18.29 -9.63
N PRO A 102 -12.73 17.47 -10.24
CA PRO A 102 -14.00 17.11 -9.64
C PRO A 102 -13.82 16.52 -8.24
N ALA A 103 -14.89 16.57 -7.45
CA ALA A 103 -14.91 16.01 -6.10
C ALA A 103 -14.48 14.53 -6.11
N LEU A 104 -13.75 14.13 -5.07
CA LEU A 104 -13.34 12.75 -4.82
C LEU A 104 -13.99 12.30 -3.51
N ALA A 105 -14.80 11.24 -3.56
CA ALA A 105 -15.34 10.58 -2.38
C ALA A 105 -14.60 9.25 -2.17
N LYS A 106 -13.98 9.07 -1.00
CA LYS A 106 -13.46 7.77 -0.54
C LYS A 106 -14.47 7.18 0.43
N ILE A 107 -15.00 6.01 0.10
CA ILE A 107 -16.17 5.42 0.76
C ILE A 107 -15.79 4.03 1.28
N PRO A 108 -15.54 3.86 2.60
CA PRO A 108 -15.53 2.53 3.19
C PRO A 108 -16.91 1.90 3.04
N HIS A 109 -16.96 0.67 2.57
CA HIS A 109 -18.19 -0.09 2.43
C HIS A 109 -17.99 -1.48 3.02
N GLU A 110 -18.74 -1.77 4.07
CA GLU A 110 -18.71 -3.07 4.72
C GLU A 110 -19.48 -4.09 3.88
N ILE A 111 -18.86 -5.24 3.66
CA ILE A 111 -19.44 -6.35 2.91
C ILE A 111 -19.30 -7.65 3.69
N GLU A 112 -20.19 -8.59 3.38
CA GLU A 112 -20.09 -9.94 3.92
C GLU A 112 -18.85 -10.67 3.39
N SER A 113 -18.47 -11.73 4.11
CA SER A 113 -17.42 -12.66 3.70
C SER A 113 -17.82 -14.07 4.08
N ASP A 114 -17.54 -15.03 3.20
CA ASP A 114 -17.75 -16.43 3.53
C ASP A 114 -16.54 -16.93 4.34
N SER A 115 -16.73 -16.97 5.66
CA SER A 115 -15.73 -17.36 6.64
C SER A 115 -15.31 -18.83 6.53
N ALA A 116 -15.97 -19.62 5.66
CA ALA A 116 -15.59 -20.98 5.30
C ALA A 116 -14.33 -21.01 4.42
N ALA A 117 -13.23 -20.40 4.87
CA ALA A 117 -11.92 -20.56 4.27
C ALA A 117 -11.48 -22.05 4.38
N PRO A 118 -10.73 -22.58 3.40
CA PRO A 118 -10.31 -23.98 3.44
C PRO A 118 -9.47 -24.22 4.69
N ALA A 119 -9.88 -25.19 5.52
CA ALA A 119 -9.28 -25.60 6.80
C ALA A 119 -7.74 -25.80 6.77
N ARG A 120 -7.15 -25.88 5.58
CA ARG A 120 -5.71 -25.96 5.32
C ARG A 120 -4.96 -24.65 5.56
N ILE A 121 -5.57 -23.49 5.28
CA ILE A 121 -4.96 -22.16 5.49
C ILE A 121 -4.75 -21.91 6.99
N THR A 122 -5.64 -22.43 7.83
CA THR A 122 -5.65 -22.20 9.28
C THR A 122 -4.42 -22.79 9.99
N GLY A 123 -3.98 -24.00 9.63
CA GLY A 123 -2.87 -24.68 10.31
C GLY A 123 -1.52 -23.96 10.11
N ASP A 124 -1.20 -23.67 8.85
CA ASP A 124 0.07 -23.02 8.48
C ASP A 124 0.11 -21.57 8.99
N ALA A 125 -0.99 -20.83 8.86
CA ALA A 125 -1.07 -19.45 9.36
C ALA A 125 -0.95 -19.37 10.89
N VAL A 126 -1.48 -20.32 11.66
CA VAL A 126 -1.30 -20.38 13.12
C VAL A 126 0.16 -20.57 13.50
N ALA A 127 0.88 -21.46 12.80
CA ALA A 127 2.31 -21.69 13.06
C ALA A 127 3.13 -20.42 12.77
N LEU A 128 2.89 -19.78 11.63
CA LEU A 128 3.56 -18.54 11.24
C LEU A 128 3.27 -17.40 12.23
N ALA A 129 2.02 -17.24 12.66
CA ALA A 129 1.63 -16.25 13.66
C ALA A 129 2.36 -16.44 15.00
N LYS A 130 2.51 -17.69 15.46
CA LYS A 130 3.27 -18.00 16.68
C LYS A 130 4.76 -17.67 16.52
N THR A 131 5.34 -17.93 15.35
CA THR A 131 6.74 -17.57 15.03
C THR A 131 6.96 -16.06 15.05
N ILE A 132 6.04 -15.27 14.46
CA ILE A 132 6.08 -13.80 14.46
C ILE A 132 6.07 -13.24 15.89
N LEU A 133 5.28 -13.85 16.78
CA LEU A 133 5.07 -13.41 18.16
C LEU A 133 6.05 -14.02 19.18
N ALA A 134 6.93 -14.93 18.78
CA ALA A 134 7.89 -15.55 19.67
C ALA A 134 8.84 -14.50 20.26
N ALA A 135 9.18 -14.59 21.55
CA ALA A 135 10.01 -13.59 22.23
C ALA A 135 11.50 -13.63 21.82
N ASN A 136 11.96 -14.70 21.18
CA ASN A 136 13.37 -14.87 20.85
C ASN A 136 13.76 -14.02 19.62
N GLU A 137 14.69 -13.08 19.78
CA GLU A 137 15.20 -12.21 18.70
C GLU A 137 16.35 -12.84 17.90
N ALA A 138 16.88 -14.00 18.34
CA ALA A 138 17.99 -14.68 17.67
C ALA A 138 17.69 -15.11 16.22
N TYR A 139 16.43 -15.11 15.80
CA TYR A 139 15.96 -15.57 14.50
C TYR A 139 15.23 -14.48 13.70
N ARG A 140 15.80 -13.27 13.62
CA ARG A 140 15.20 -12.13 12.90
C ARG A 140 14.87 -12.46 11.43
N GLY A 141 15.71 -13.23 10.75
CA GLY A 141 15.48 -13.64 9.35
C GLY A 141 14.31 -14.61 9.18
N GLU A 142 14.14 -15.56 10.11
CA GLU A 142 13.03 -16.50 10.11
C GLU A 142 11.70 -15.79 10.39
N LYS A 143 11.68 -14.88 11.37
CA LYS A 143 10.52 -14.03 11.65
C LYS A 143 10.12 -13.18 10.45
N MET A 144 11.09 -12.60 9.74
CA MET A 144 10.81 -11.79 8.54
C MET A 144 10.20 -12.63 7.42
N ARG A 145 10.71 -13.86 7.21
CA ARG A 145 10.13 -14.78 6.21
C ARG A 145 8.72 -15.22 6.62
N ALA A 146 8.55 -15.61 7.89
CA ALA A 146 7.25 -16.00 8.44
C ALA A 146 6.22 -14.86 8.36
N ALA A 147 6.65 -13.63 8.63
CA ALA A 147 5.86 -12.42 8.46
C ALA A 147 5.34 -12.26 7.02
N GLY A 148 6.23 -12.35 6.03
CA GLY A 148 5.84 -12.23 4.63
C GLY A 148 4.87 -13.33 4.17
N GLU A 149 5.11 -14.57 4.58
CA GLU A 149 4.24 -15.71 4.25
C GLU A 149 2.87 -15.60 4.94
N PHE A 150 2.85 -15.21 6.22
CA PHE A 150 1.62 -14.97 6.97
C PHE A 150 0.77 -13.85 6.36
N ASP A 151 1.39 -12.73 5.98
CA ASP A 151 0.69 -11.62 5.33
C ASP A 151 0.00 -12.07 4.04
N GLN A 152 0.73 -12.78 3.18
CA GLN A 152 0.19 -13.30 1.92
C GLN A 152 -0.97 -14.26 2.16
N LEU A 153 -0.81 -15.25 3.05
CA LEU A 153 -1.83 -16.25 3.32
C LEU A 153 -3.12 -15.63 3.87
N VAL A 154 -3.01 -14.76 4.88
CA VAL A 154 -4.19 -14.18 5.53
C VAL A 154 -4.90 -13.19 4.62
N ARG A 155 -4.16 -12.36 3.87
CA ARG A 155 -4.77 -11.43 2.91
C ARG A 155 -5.42 -12.18 1.74
N GLN A 156 -4.80 -13.24 1.23
CA GLN A 156 -5.41 -14.08 0.20
C GLN A 156 -6.69 -14.72 0.69
N ALA A 157 -6.68 -15.32 1.89
CA ALA A 157 -7.87 -15.94 2.48
C ALA A 157 -9.00 -14.93 2.66
N THR A 158 -8.68 -13.74 3.18
CA THR A 158 -9.63 -12.62 3.31
C THR A 158 -10.21 -12.24 1.94
N GLY A 159 -9.34 -12.07 0.94
CA GLY A 159 -9.73 -11.71 -0.42
C GLY A 159 -10.67 -12.73 -1.05
N VAL A 160 -10.35 -14.03 -0.97
CA VAL A 160 -11.17 -15.13 -1.51
C VAL A 160 -12.54 -15.17 -0.81
N ALA A 161 -12.57 -15.06 0.52
CA ALA A 161 -13.79 -15.12 1.32
C ALA A 161 -14.79 -13.99 0.95
N LYS A 162 -14.30 -12.78 0.67
CA LYS A 162 -15.17 -11.65 0.31
C LYS A 162 -15.39 -11.47 -1.20
N ALA A 163 -14.60 -12.12 -2.05
CA ALA A 163 -14.66 -11.95 -3.51
C ALA A 163 -16.08 -12.12 -4.11
N PRO A 164 -16.92 -13.08 -3.64
CA PRO A 164 -18.31 -13.18 -4.09
C PRO A 164 -19.13 -11.91 -3.87
N TYR A 165 -19.07 -11.33 -2.67
CA TYR A 165 -19.82 -10.14 -2.28
C TYR A 165 -19.26 -8.88 -2.92
N VAL A 166 -17.95 -8.81 -3.13
CA VAL A 166 -17.32 -7.76 -3.97
C VAL A 166 -17.93 -7.78 -5.37
N ALA A 167 -18.07 -8.96 -5.98
CA ALA A 167 -18.66 -9.08 -7.31
C ALA A 167 -20.14 -8.64 -7.34
N GLU A 168 -20.91 -8.97 -6.31
CA GLU A 168 -22.30 -8.52 -6.18
C GLU A 168 -22.39 -6.98 -6.07
N PHE A 169 -21.54 -6.36 -5.26
CA PHE A 169 -21.47 -4.90 -5.17
C PHE A 169 -21.12 -4.25 -6.52
N VAL A 170 -20.11 -4.80 -7.22
CA VAL A 170 -19.69 -4.29 -8.53
C VAL A 170 -20.79 -4.47 -9.57
N ARG A 171 -21.50 -5.61 -9.55
CA ARG A 171 -22.66 -5.86 -10.40
C ARG A 171 -23.71 -4.77 -10.24
N LEU A 172 -24.08 -4.40 -9.01
CA LEU A 172 -25.05 -3.32 -8.75
C LEU A 172 -24.62 -2.00 -9.39
N LEU A 173 -23.33 -1.65 -9.27
CA LEU A 173 -22.78 -0.44 -9.89
C LEU A 173 -22.86 -0.50 -11.42
N VAL A 174 -22.49 -1.63 -12.02
CA VAL A 174 -22.51 -1.81 -13.48
C VAL A 174 -23.94 -1.81 -14.02
N GLU A 175 -24.89 -2.47 -13.34
CA GLU A 175 -26.32 -2.47 -13.68
C GLU A 175 -26.93 -1.07 -13.57
N SER A 176 -26.40 -0.21 -12.69
CA SER A 176 -26.74 1.23 -12.64
C SER A 176 -26.15 2.05 -13.79
N GLY A 177 -25.44 1.41 -14.72
CA GLY A 177 -24.88 2.01 -15.93
C GLY A 177 -23.43 2.48 -15.82
N GLN A 178 -22.77 2.27 -14.67
CA GLN A 178 -21.38 2.70 -14.45
C GLN A 178 -20.37 1.76 -15.10
N GLN A 179 -19.21 2.29 -15.50
CA GLN A 179 -18.02 1.49 -15.76
C GLN A 179 -17.16 1.45 -14.50
N VAL A 180 -16.66 0.27 -14.13
CA VAL A 180 -15.99 0.06 -12.85
C VAL A 180 -14.55 -0.41 -13.07
N MET A 181 -13.62 0.26 -12.41
CA MET A 181 -12.25 -0.23 -12.23
C MET A 181 -12.16 -0.97 -10.90
N LEU A 182 -12.10 -2.31 -10.97
CA LEU A 182 -12.06 -3.19 -9.80
C LEU A 182 -10.62 -3.62 -9.53
N PHE A 183 -10.07 -3.17 -8.41
CA PHE A 183 -8.71 -3.43 -7.99
C PHE A 183 -8.60 -4.63 -7.05
N GLY A 184 -7.65 -5.51 -7.32
CA GLY A 184 -7.31 -6.66 -6.48
C GLY A 184 -5.81 -6.95 -6.44
N TRP A 185 -5.44 -8.09 -5.87
CA TRP A 185 -4.07 -8.57 -5.79
C TRP A 185 -3.96 -10.05 -6.20
N HIS A 186 -4.77 -10.93 -5.60
CA HIS A 186 -4.59 -12.38 -5.70
C HIS A 186 -5.28 -13.00 -6.93
N ARG A 187 -4.63 -13.99 -7.53
CA ARG A 187 -5.12 -14.65 -8.77
C ARG A 187 -6.46 -15.35 -8.57
N GLU A 188 -6.63 -16.03 -7.45
CA GLU A 188 -7.87 -16.74 -7.12
C GLU A 188 -9.06 -15.77 -7.00
N VAL A 189 -8.83 -14.60 -6.43
CA VAL A 189 -9.84 -13.53 -6.32
C VAL A 189 -10.27 -13.04 -7.69
N TYR A 190 -9.33 -12.79 -8.62
CA TYR A 190 -9.70 -12.42 -9.98
C TYR A 190 -10.49 -13.54 -10.68
N GLY A 191 -10.15 -14.81 -10.45
CA GLY A 191 -10.89 -15.93 -11.03
C GLY A 191 -12.37 -15.92 -10.61
N ILE A 192 -12.64 -15.69 -9.32
CA ILE A 192 -14.00 -15.54 -8.79
C ILE A 192 -14.73 -14.36 -9.45
N TRP A 193 -14.06 -13.21 -9.58
CA TRP A 193 -14.65 -12.04 -10.22
C TRP A 193 -14.91 -12.23 -11.72
N GLN A 194 -14.01 -12.91 -12.44
CA GLN A 194 -14.20 -13.22 -13.86
C GLN A 194 -15.43 -14.10 -14.08
N GLU A 195 -15.64 -15.11 -13.23
CA GLU A 195 -16.81 -15.98 -13.29
C GLU A 195 -18.10 -15.21 -12.94
N LYS A 196 -18.10 -14.52 -11.79
CA LYS A 196 -19.31 -13.85 -11.27
C LYS A 196 -19.72 -12.61 -12.01
N LEU A 197 -18.83 -11.99 -12.79
CA LEU A 197 -19.11 -10.80 -13.60
C LEU A 197 -19.06 -11.10 -15.10
N ALA A 198 -19.08 -12.38 -15.51
CA ALA A 198 -18.86 -12.80 -16.90
C ALA A 198 -19.82 -12.13 -17.90
N ASP A 199 -21.04 -11.86 -17.49
CA ASP A 199 -22.09 -11.17 -18.26
C ASP A 199 -21.76 -9.69 -18.58
N PHE A 200 -20.76 -9.10 -17.92
CA PHE A 200 -20.26 -7.75 -18.18
C PHE A 200 -18.95 -7.71 -18.99
N ASN A 201 -18.54 -8.85 -19.57
CA ASN A 201 -17.31 -9.02 -20.35
C ASN A 201 -16.06 -8.46 -19.62
N PRO A 202 -15.74 -8.92 -18.40
CA PRO A 202 -14.68 -8.33 -17.60
C PRO A 202 -13.33 -8.53 -18.26
N VAL A 203 -12.53 -7.47 -18.36
CA VAL A 203 -11.19 -7.51 -18.95
C VAL A 203 -10.10 -7.42 -17.88
N MET A 204 -8.96 -8.07 -18.14
CA MET A 204 -7.86 -8.19 -17.18
C MET A 204 -6.72 -7.21 -17.49
N TYR A 205 -6.25 -6.50 -16.47
CA TYR A 205 -5.08 -5.64 -16.53
C TYR A 205 -4.20 -5.87 -15.29
N THR A 206 -3.54 -7.03 -15.27
CA THR A 206 -2.76 -7.51 -14.13
C THR A 206 -1.27 -7.62 -14.48
N GLY A 207 -0.54 -8.53 -13.83
CA GLY A 207 0.84 -8.87 -14.19
C GLY A 207 0.94 -10.03 -15.20
N SER A 208 -0.17 -10.70 -15.50
CA SER A 208 -0.14 -12.00 -16.19
C SER A 208 -0.34 -11.88 -17.70
N GLU A 209 -0.96 -10.79 -18.15
CA GLU A 209 -1.23 -10.52 -19.56
C GLU A 209 0.00 -9.86 -20.22
N SER A 210 0.24 -10.22 -21.47
CA SER A 210 1.24 -9.59 -22.34
C SER A 210 0.91 -8.11 -22.58
N PRO A 211 1.90 -7.27 -22.99
CA PRO A 211 1.63 -5.87 -23.31
C PRO A 211 0.52 -5.66 -24.36
N LYS A 212 0.42 -6.58 -25.34
CA LYS A 212 -0.62 -6.55 -26.37
C LYS A 212 -2.01 -6.82 -25.79
N GLU A 213 -2.14 -7.84 -24.94
CA GLU A 213 -3.40 -8.18 -24.27
C GLU A 213 -3.86 -7.06 -23.32
N LYS A 214 -2.92 -6.44 -22.59
CA LYS A 214 -3.21 -5.26 -21.75
C LYS A 214 -3.74 -4.08 -22.54
N GLN A 215 -3.16 -3.84 -23.72
CA GLN A 215 -3.63 -2.77 -24.60
C GLN A 215 -5.03 -3.08 -25.13
N ALA A 216 -5.28 -4.31 -25.59
CA ALA A 216 -6.61 -4.74 -26.03
C ALA A 216 -7.67 -4.64 -24.91
N ALA A 217 -7.34 -5.06 -23.68
CA ALA A 217 -8.20 -4.92 -22.51
C ALA A 217 -8.55 -3.45 -22.23
N LYS A 218 -7.56 -2.56 -22.29
CA LYS A 218 -7.77 -1.12 -22.14
C LYS A 218 -8.68 -0.56 -23.23
N ASP A 219 -8.44 -0.94 -24.48
CA ASP A 219 -9.20 -0.44 -25.61
C ASP A 219 -10.66 -0.91 -25.55
N ALA A 220 -10.91 -2.18 -25.21
CA ALA A 220 -12.25 -2.72 -25.00
C ALA A 220 -13.01 -2.00 -23.86
N PHE A 221 -12.31 -1.68 -22.77
CA PHE A 221 -12.91 -0.91 -21.67
C PHE A 221 -13.22 0.54 -22.09
N ILE A 222 -12.31 1.21 -22.79
CA ILE A 222 -12.54 2.59 -23.29
C ILE A 222 -13.67 2.63 -24.32
N ALA A 223 -13.78 1.62 -25.18
CA ALA A 223 -14.85 1.51 -26.17
C ALA A 223 -16.22 1.15 -25.56
N GLY A 224 -16.26 0.76 -24.28
CA GLY A 224 -17.48 0.33 -23.60
C GLY A 224 -17.91 -1.11 -23.92
N GLU A 225 -17.08 -1.87 -24.63
CA GLU A 225 -17.29 -3.31 -24.90
C GLU A 225 -17.18 -4.15 -23.61
N SER A 226 -16.37 -3.65 -22.67
CA SER A 226 -16.27 -4.15 -21.30
C SER A 226 -16.73 -3.10 -20.30
N ARG A 227 -17.57 -3.50 -19.34
CA ARG A 227 -18.01 -2.61 -18.25
C ARG A 227 -17.15 -2.70 -17.00
N VAL A 228 -16.31 -3.73 -16.88
CA VAL A 228 -15.48 -3.99 -15.71
C VAL A 228 -14.04 -4.24 -16.12
N MET A 229 -13.12 -3.43 -15.60
CA MET A 229 -11.69 -3.67 -15.72
C MET A 229 -11.13 -4.21 -14.40
N LEU A 230 -10.68 -5.46 -14.40
CA LEU A 230 -10.03 -6.12 -13.27
C LEU A 230 -8.54 -5.77 -13.27
N ILE A 231 -8.09 -5.02 -12.28
CA ILE A 231 -6.76 -4.40 -12.27
C ILE A 231 -5.99 -4.82 -11.03
N SER A 232 -4.69 -5.08 -11.20
CA SER A 232 -3.84 -5.29 -10.02
C SER A 232 -3.57 -3.96 -9.29
N LEU A 233 -3.67 -3.96 -7.97
CA LEU A 233 -3.16 -2.91 -7.07
C LEU A 233 -1.69 -2.56 -7.37
N ARG A 234 -0.93 -3.52 -7.89
CA ARG A 234 0.48 -3.35 -8.27
C ARG A 234 0.69 -3.18 -9.77
N ALA A 235 -0.37 -3.11 -10.58
CA ALA A 235 -0.25 -2.83 -12.01
C ALA A 235 0.41 -1.46 -12.22
N GLY A 236 1.33 -1.37 -13.18
CA GLY A 236 2.14 -0.17 -13.44
C GLY A 236 1.51 0.82 -14.43
N ALA A 237 2.37 1.55 -15.15
CA ALA A 237 2.03 2.58 -16.13
C ALA A 237 1.29 2.05 -17.38
N GLY A 238 0.75 2.97 -18.20
CA GLY A 238 0.10 2.63 -19.48
C GLY A 238 -1.43 2.74 -19.50
N MET A 239 -2.01 3.40 -18.51
CA MET A 239 -3.47 3.51 -18.26
C MET A 239 -4.04 4.90 -18.58
N ASP A 240 -3.46 5.60 -19.55
CA ASP A 240 -4.00 6.87 -20.03
C ASP A 240 -5.35 6.67 -20.74
N GLY A 241 -6.26 7.64 -20.56
CA GLY A 241 -7.56 7.67 -21.23
C GLY A 241 -8.73 7.21 -20.37
N LEU A 242 -8.47 6.44 -19.31
CA LEU A 242 -9.50 5.88 -18.43
C LEU A 242 -10.35 6.96 -17.72
N GLN A 243 -9.76 8.13 -17.46
CA GLN A 243 -10.45 9.24 -16.81
C GLN A 243 -11.61 9.83 -17.64
N HIS A 244 -11.69 9.50 -18.93
CA HIS A 244 -12.78 9.99 -19.80
C HIS A 244 -14.00 9.06 -19.81
N VAL A 245 -13.85 7.82 -19.35
CA VAL A 245 -14.87 6.78 -19.45
C VAL A 245 -15.28 6.22 -18.08
N CYS A 246 -14.45 6.40 -17.05
CA CYS A 246 -14.68 5.86 -15.73
C CYS A 246 -14.46 6.92 -14.64
N SER A 247 -15.39 6.97 -13.69
CA SER A 247 -15.30 7.74 -12.45
C SER A 247 -15.55 6.89 -11.20
N THR A 248 -15.69 5.57 -11.34
CA THR A 248 -15.94 4.64 -10.23
C THR A 248 -14.80 3.63 -10.07
N VAL A 249 -14.15 3.71 -8.91
CA VAL A 249 -13.07 2.82 -8.49
C VAL A 249 -13.57 1.97 -7.34
N VAL A 250 -13.33 0.66 -7.40
CA VAL A 250 -13.64 -0.27 -6.32
C VAL A 250 -12.36 -1.01 -5.94
N PHE A 251 -11.99 -0.96 -4.66
CA PHE A 251 -10.93 -1.76 -4.08
C PHE A 251 -11.55 -3.02 -3.48
N GLY A 252 -11.54 -4.09 -4.26
CA GLY A 252 -12.00 -5.41 -3.83
C GLY A 252 -11.00 -6.08 -2.88
N GLU A 253 -9.72 -5.79 -3.02
CA GLU A 253 -8.69 -6.10 -2.02
C GLU A 253 -7.95 -4.81 -1.63
N LEU A 254 -7.41 -4.79 -0.41
CA LEU A 254 -6.70 -3.63 0.14
C LEU A 254 -5.21 -3.91 0.23
N ASP A 255 -4.40 -2.86 0.10
CA ASP A 255 -2.96 -2.87 0.41
C ASP A 255 -2.64 -2.20 1.75
N TRP A 256 -1.50 -2.55 2.34
CA TRP A 256 -1.04 -1.87 3.55
C TRP A 256 -0.70 -0.40 3.29
N LEU A 257 -0.24 -0.06 2.08
CA LEU A 257 0.27 1.26 1.76
C LEU A 257 -0.82 2.19 1.19
N PRO A 258 -1.16 3.31 1.86
CA PRO A 258 -2.14 4.28 1.34
C PRO A 258 -1.77 4.80 -0.05
N GLY A 259 -0.47 5.05 -0.29
CA GLY A 259 0.03 5.55 -1.56
C GLY A 259 -0.25 4.62 -2.76
N VAL A 260 -0.44 3.31 -2.54
CA VAL A 260 -0.86 2.38 -3.60
C VAL A 260 -2.28 2.71 -4.08
N HIS A 261 -3.20 2.94 -3.15
CA HIS A 261 -4.59 3.29 -3.46
C HIS A 261 -4.68 4.68 -4.09
N GLU A 262 -3.91 5.65 -3.59
CA GLU A 262 -3.83 7.00 -4.18
C GLU A 262 -3.36 6.95 -5.63
N GLN A 263 -2.37 6.10 -5.94
CA GLN A 263 -1.90 5.90 -7.32
C GLN A 263 -2.95 5.22 -8.20
N CYS A 264 -3.76 4.33 -7.64
CA CYS A 264 -4.87 3.69 -8.35
C CYS A 264 -5.97 4.71 -8.66
N ILE A 265 -6.41 5.49 -7.66
CA ILE A 265 -7.41 6.57 -7.82
C ILE A 265 -6.92 7.60 -8.83
N GLY A 266 -5.63 7.97 -8.79
CA GLY A 266 -5.02 8.93 -9.71
C GLY A 266 -5.05 8.54 -11.19
N ARG A 267 -5.43 7.30 -11.53
CA ARG A 267 -5.66 6.86 -12.92
C ARG A 267 -6.93 7.47 -13.52
N VAL A 268 -7.92 7.76 -12.68
CA VAL A 268 -9.18 8.41 -13.07
C VAL A 268 -9.35 9.80 -12.47
N HIS A 269 -8.79 10.08 -11.29
CA HIS A 269 -8.84 11.39 -10.64
C HIS A 269 -7.66 12.25 -11.07
N ARG A 270 -7.72 12.69 -12.33
CA ARG A 270 -6.68 13.48 -13.00
C ARG A 270 -7.27 14.38 -14.08
N ASP A 271 -6.43 15.21 -14.68
CA ASP A 271 -6.84 16.15 -15.73
C ASP A 271 -7.58 15.44 -16.86
N GLY A 272 -8.72 16.01 -17.26
CA GLY A 272 -9.63 15.43 -18.24
C GLY A 272 -10.79 14.62 -17.66
N GLN A 273 -10.79 14.37 -16.35
CA GLN A 273 -11.96 13.85 -15.64
C GLN A 273 -13.03 14.94 -15.50
N ALA A 274 -14.23 14.65 -15.99
CA ALA A 274 -15.35 15.59 -15.95
C ALA A 274 -16.35 15.28 -14.83
N LEU A 275 -16.33 14.06 -14.28
CA LEU A 275 -17.29 13.59 -13.29
C LEU A 275 -16.66 13.49 -11.90
N PRO A 276 -17.45 13.69 -10.83
CA PRO A 276 -17.03 13.33 -9.47
C PRO A 276 -16.57 11.87 -9.42
N VAL A 277 -15.45 11.63 -8.76
CA VAL A 277 -14.86 10.29 -8.63
C VAL A 277 -15.30 9.66 -7.31
N GLN A 278 -15.74 8.41 -7.37
CA GLN A 278 -16.08 7.59 -6.21
C GLN A 278 -15.07 6.45 -6.09
N ALA A 279 -14.45 6.32 -4.94
CA ALA A 279 -13.51 5.26 -4.61
C ALA A 279 -14.06 4.45 -3.43
N PHE A 280 -14.61 3.26 -3.72
CA PHE A 280 -15.15 2.36 -2.72
C PHE A 280 -14.05 1.43 -2.20
N PHE A 281 -13.94 1.33 -0.88
CA PHE A 281 -13.03 0.42 -0.18
C PHE A 281 -13.86 -0.68 0.45
N LEU A 282 -13.84 -1.88 -0.14
CA LEU A 282 -14.68 -2.97 0.33
C LEU A 282 -13.97 -3.73 1.45
N ILE A 283 -14.60 -3.74 2.62
CA ILE A 283 -14.03 -4.18 3.89
C ILE A 283 -14.91 -5.28 4.46
N SER A 284 -14.33 -6.43 4.77
CA SER A 284 -14.94 -7.42 5.66
C SER A 284 -14.60 -7.12 7.12
N ASP A 285 -15.48 -7.49 8.05
CA ASP A 285 -15.22 -7.44 9.49
C ASP A 285 -14.27 -8.54 9.99
N GLU A 286 -13.93 -9.49 9.11
CA GLU A 286 -13.08 -10.63 9.39
C GLU A 286 -11.72 -10.58 8.66
N GLY A 287 -10.81 -11.46 9.08
CA GLY A 287 -9.50 -11.61 8.44
C GLY A 287 -8.61 -10.37 8.59
N SER A 288 -7.93 -10.01 7.50
CA SER A 288 -6.93 -8.92 7.47
C SER A 288 -7.53 -7.52 7.33
N ASP A 289 -8.71 -7.40 6.73
CA ASP A 289 -9.31 -6.13 6.32
C ASP A 289 -9.49 -5.10 7.46
N PRO A 290 -9.92 -5.47 8.67
CA PRO A 290 -10.08 -4.49 9.75
C PRO A 290 -8.75 -3.82 10.13
N ILE A 291 -7.67 -4.60 10.20
CA ILE A 291 -6.35 -4.06 10.55
C ILE A 291 -5.80 -3.22 9.40
N VAL A 292 -5.96 -3.67 8.15
CA VAL A 292 -5.50 -2.93 6.97
C VAL A 292 -6.28 -1.61 6.82
N SER A 293 -7.61 -1.63 6.97
CA SER A 293 -8.46 -0.44 6.84
C SER A 293 -8.19 0.61 7.93
N ASP A 294 -7.89 0.18 9.16
CA ASP A 294 -7.46 1.05 10.25
C ASP A 294 -6.13 1.75 9.92
N VAL A 295 -5.19 1.03 9.31
CA VAL A 295 -3.90 1.56 8.88
C VAL A 295 -4.06 2.56 7.75
N LEU A 296 -4.96 2.28 6.81
CA LEU A 296 -5.28 3.17 5.70
C LEU A 296 -6.05 4.43 6.15
N GLY A 297 -6.60 4.44 7.37
CA GLY A 297 -7.37 5.57 7.88
C GLY A 297 -8.72 5.77 7.18
N VAL A 298 -9.18 4.80 6.39
CA VAL A 298 -10.37 4.95 5.52
C VAL A 298 -11.62 5.30 6.32
N LYS A 299 -11.79 4.70 7.50
CA LYS A 299 -12.91 4.99 8.41
C LYS A 299 -12.76 6.35 9.12
N ARG A 300 -11.53 6.85 9.29
CA ARG A 300 -11.26 8.14 9.94
C ARG A 300 -11.42 9.33 9.00
N GLU A 301 -11.04 9.19 7.73
CA GLU A 301 -11.25 10.22 6.70
C GLU A 301 -12.74 10.59 6.55
N GLN A 302 -13.67 9.64 6.72
CA GLN A 302 -15.12 9.93 6.76
C GLN A 302 -15.56 10.73 7.99
N ILE A 303 -15.03 10.40 9.17
CA ILE A 303 -15.42 11.05 10.44
C ILE A 303 -14.82 12.45 10.53
N GLU A 304 -13.57 12.62 10.09
CA GLU A 304 -12.87 13.91 10.11
C GLU A 304 -13.25 14.81 8.93
N GLY A 305 -13.60 14.25 7.76
CA GLY A 305 -14.16 15.03 6.64
C GLY A 305 -15.48 15.73 6.97
N VAL A 306 -16.24 15.21 7.95
CA VAL A 306 -17.42 15.89 8.51
C VAL A 306 -17.03 17.01 9.49
N ARG A 307 -15.86 16.91 10.15
CA ARG A 307 -15.44 17.81 11.22
C ARG A 307 -14.54 18.96 10.74
N ASN A 308 -13.65 18.72 9.77
CA ASN A 308 -12.68 19.68 9.22
C ASN A 308 -12.48 19.46 7.69
N PRO A 309 -13.24 20.12 6.80
CA PRO A 309 -13.01 20.04 5.36
C PRO A 309 -11.74 20.81 5.00
N GLY A 310 -10.61 20.11 4.82
CA GLY A 310 -9.37 20.71 4.29
C GLY A 310 -8.06 20.15 4.83
N GLU A 311 -8.06 19.37 5.90
CA GLU A 311 -6.84 18.76 6.44
C GLU A 311 -6.65 17.34 5.90
N HIS A 312 -5.61 17.14 5.09
CA HIS A 312 -5.07 15.80 4.85
C HIS A 312 -4.21 15.39 6.04
N LEU A 313 -4.83 14.85 7.08
CA LEU A 313 -4.12 14.17 8.17
C LEU A 313 -3.73 12.76 7.70
N ILE A 314 -2.69 12.66 6.88
CA ILE A 314 -1.96 11.40 6.76
C ILE A 314 -0.87 11.43 7.83
N GLU A 315 -1.25 11.15 9.09
CA GLU A 315 -0.28 10.61 10.04
C GLU A 315 0.17 9.26 9.49
N ARG A 316 1.30 9.27 8.79
CA ARG A 316 1.97 8.06 8.30
C ARG A 316 2.44 7.25 9.50
N ARG A 317 1.64 6.29 9.92
CA ARG A 317 2.05 5.30 10.94
C ARG A 317 3.07 4.35 10.32
N ASP A 318 4.12 4.01 11.07
CA ASP A 318 5.13 3.02 10.70
C ASP A 318 4.48 1.69 10.35
N ILE A 319 4.44 1.34 9.07
CA ILE A 319 3.87 0.07 8.62
C ILE A 319 4.99 -0.94 8.41
N GLY A 320 4.96 -2.02 9.18
CA GLY A 320 5.79 -3.18 8.87
C GLY A 320 5.68 -4.27 9.92
N GLU A 321 6.21 -4.03 11.11
CA GLU A 321 6.34 -5.08 12.13
C GLU A 321 5.21 -5.05 13.16
N ASN A 322 4.76 -3.85 13.56
CA ASN A 322 3.76 -3.71 14.62
C ASN A 322 2.35 -4.09 14.16
N GLN A 323 1.94 -3.70 12.95
CA GLN A 323 0.62 -4.05 12.39
C GLN A 323 0.52 -5.55 12.13
N LEU A 324 1.59 -6.15 11.61
CA LEU A 324 1.57 -7.57 11.32
C LEU A 324 1.56 -8.41 12.61
N ARG A 325 2.24 -7.95 13.66
CA ARG A 325 2.09 -8.53 15.00
C ARG A 325 0.67 -8.38 15.54
N GLN A 326 0.02 -7.23 15.36
CA GLN A 326 -1.39 -7.04 15.74
C GLN A 326 -2.31 -7.98 14.96
N LEU A 327 -2.09 -8.13 13.64
CA LEU A 327 -2.83 -9.08 12.82
C LEU A 327 -2.60 -10.52 13.29
N ALA A 328 -1.36 -10.91 13.59
CA ALA A 328 -1.04 -12.24 14.11
C ALA A 328 -1.71 -12.51 15.47
N GLN A 329 -1.72 -11.52 16.38
CA GLN A 329 -2.40 -11.63 17.67
C GLN A 329 -3.91 -11.80 17.50
N ARG A 330 -4.53 -10.97 16.67
CA ARG A 330 -5.96 -11.06 16.36
C ARG A 330 -6.30 -12.40 15.72
N PHE A 331 -5.53 -12.81 14.72
CA PHE A 331 -5.72 -14.07 14.03
C PHE A 331 -5.67 -15.27 15.00
N LEU A 332 -4.70 -15.32 15.91
CA LEU A 332 -4.64 -16.39 16.92
C LEU A 332 -5.86 -16.37 17.85
N LYS A 333 -6.29 -15.18 18.29
CA LYS A 333 -7.46 -15.01 19.15
C LYS A 333 -8.74 -15.50 18.46
N ASP A 334 -8.95 -15.10 17.21
CA ASP A 334 -10.14 -15.45 16.42
C ASP A 334 -10.21 -16.97 16.15
N HIS A 335 -9.06 -17.67 16.16
CA HIS A 335 -8.95 -19.12 16.03
C HIS A 335 -8.80 -19.88 17.36
N GLY A 336 -9.07 -19.24 18.49
CA GLY A 336 -9.03 -19.87 19.83
C GLY A 336 -7.64 -20.34 20.26
N GLN A 337 -6.57 -19.79 19.69
CA GLN A 337 -5.19 -20.13 20.01
C GLN A 337 -4.64 -19.22 21.12
N ALA A 338 -3.89 -19.80 22.06
CA ALA A 338 -3.19 -19.03 23.08
C ALA A 338 -2.03 -18.21 22.47
N LEU A 339 -1.87 -16.97 22.93
CA LEU A 339 -0.72 -16.14 22.59
C LEU A 339 0.55 -16.69 23.26
N PRO A 340 1.73 -16.61 22.61
CA PRO A 340 2.99 -16.94 23.25
C PRO A 340 3.21 -16.08 24.51
N SER A 341 3.73 -16.66 25.59
CA SER A 341 4.04 -15.89 26.80
C SER A 341 5.09 -14.82 26.50
N PRO A 342 4.90 -13.56 26.95
CA PRO A 342 5.95 -12.56 26.87
C PRO A 342 7.16 -13.06 27.65
N ALA A 343 8.37 -12.88 27.11
CA ALA A 343 9.58 -13.15 27.88
C ALA A 343 9.54 -12.27 29.14
N VAL A 344 9.47 -12.91 30.31
CA VAL A 344 9.77 -12.25 31.57
C VAL A 344 11.24 -11.83 31.45
N MET A 345 11.50 -10.55 31.19
CA MET A 345 12.86 -10.03 31.37
C MET A 345 13.23 -10.31 32.83
N PRO A 346 14.28 -11.10 33.12
CA PRO A 346 14.77 -11.17 34.48
C PRO A 346 15.15 -9.74 34.86
N LEU A 347 14.49 -9.21 35.89
CA LEU A 347 14.93 -7.99 36.58
C LEU A 347 16.43 -8.16 36.79
N ARG A 348 17.24 -7.28 36.18
CA ARG A 348 18.67 -7.22 36.48
C ARG A 348 18.76 -7.11 37.99
N ARG A 349 19.19 -8.18 38.68
CA ARG A 349 19.61 -8.06 40.07
C ARG A 349 20.66 -6.97 40.05
N GLN A 350 20.39 -5.86 40.73
CA GLN A 350 21.41 -4.89 41.04
C GLN A 350 22.53 -5.70 41.70
N GLN A 351 23.67 -5.82 41.00
CA GLN A 351 24.89 -6.26 41.66
C GLN A 351 25.17 -5.19 42.70
N GLU A 352 24.99 -5.55 43.97
CA GLU A 352 25.55 -4.80 45.08
C GLU A 352 27.04 -4.67 44.80
N PHE A 353 27.48 -3.44 44.51
CA PHE A 353 28.88 -3.10 44.52
C PHE A 353 29.34 -3.19 45.97
N GLU A 354 29.98 -4.29 46.35
CA GLU A 354 30.81 -4.32 47.55
C GLU A 354 32.02 -3.40 47.28
N LEU A 355 32.01 -2.25 47.95
CA LEU A 355 33.16 -1.38 48.08
C LEU A 355 34.15 -2.04 49.04
N THR A 356 35.26 -2.54 48.50
CA THR A 356 36.50 -2.80 49.23
C THR A 356 37.64 -2.02 48.62
#